data_AF-A0A1Y1M1S4-F1
#
_entry.id   AF-A0A1Y1M1S4-F1
#
_cell.length_a   1.000
_cell.length_b   1.000
_cell.length_c   1.000
_cell.angle_alpha   90.00
_cell.angle_beta   90.00
_cell.angle_gamma   90.00
#
_symmetry.space_group_name_H-M   'P 1'
#
loop_
_entity.id
_entity.type
_entity.pdbx_description
1 polymer ?
#
loop_
_entity_poly.entity_id
_entity_poly.type
_entity_poly.pdbx_seq_one_letter_code
_entity_poly.pdbx_strand_id
1 'polypeptide(L)'
;MAKTSSFNYEIMRAFLFGEDTIKHQGLLLDEVRKHPVFFLSPGETLARDELHRRSVQKAFKYMDFRKTITNEQNFNASREARMRFSDHAGKDAGVQEEIFNSMFGSAIASMGTERHIKFLEEQAVGKTVGAFCLTEIAHGSNTKMVQTQAVYDKVNREYVLKTPNFEAAKCWAANLGNGNNCLTISFRLFMVA
;
A
#
# COMPACT_ATOMS: atom_id res chain seq x y z
N MET A 1 -22.68 -5.97 35.08
CA MET A 1 -21.50 -6.29 35.92
C MET A 1 -20.47 -5.18 35.74
N ALA A 2 -20.09 -4.51 36.82
CA ALA A 2 -19.20 -3.34 36.79
C ALA A 2 -17.74 -3.75 36.49
N LYS A 3 -17.04 -2.93 35.71
CA LYS A 3 -15.67 -3.17 35.22
C LYS A 3 -14.67 -3.31 36.38
N THR A 4 -14.02 -4.47 36.47
CA THR A 4 -13.05 -4.88 37.51
C THR A 4 -11.59 -4.54 37.16
N SER A 5 -11.33 -3.53 36.33
CA SER A 5 -9.95 -3.20 35.94
C SER A 5 -9.19 -2.55 37.09
N SER A 6 -8.00 -3.05 37.41
CA SER A 6 -7.10 -2.47 38.43
C SER A 6 -6.38 -1.19 37.96
N PHE A 7 -6.55 -0.81 36.69
CA PHE A 7 -5.93 0.38 36.10
C PHE A 7 -6.89 1.14 35.19
N ASN A 8 -6.60 2.43 35.01
CA ASN A 8 -7.33 3.30 34.08
C ASN A 8 -6.77 3.11 32.65
N TYR A 9 -7.60 2.59 31.75
CA TYR A 9 -7.22 2.32 30.37
C TYR A 9 -6.94 3.59 29.56
N GLU A 10 -7.53 4.74 29.92
CA GLU A 10 -7.31 6.01 29.23
C GLU A 10 -5.91 6.54 29.49
N ILE A 11 -5.44 6.43 30.74
CA ILE A 11 -4.06 6.76 31.12
C ILE A 11 -3.08 5.84 30.40
N MET A 12 -3.34 4.53 30.40
CA MET A 12 -2.50 3.56 29.68
C MET A 12 -2.47 3.86 28.18
N ARG A 13 -3.62 4.18 27.57
CA ARG A 13 -3.72 4.52 26.15
C ARG A 13 -2.91 5.78 25.83
N ALA A 14 -3.04 6.83 26.63
CA ALA A 14 -2.28 8.08 26.49
C ALA A 14 -0.78 7.84 26.64
N PHE A 15 -0.38 7.01 27.61
CA PHE A 15 1.02 6.62 27.79
C PHE A 15 1.60 5.87 26.59
N LEU A 16 0.85 4.92 26.01
CA LEU A 16 1.34 4.10 24.89
C LEU A 16 1.39 4.85 23.56
N PHE A 17 0.48 5.79 23.32
CA PHE A 17 0.28 6.37 21.98
C PHE A 17 0.48 7.88 21.90
N GLY A 18 0.49 8.57 23.04
CA GLY A 18 0.46 10.03 23.09
C GLY A 18 -0.93 10.59 22.80
N GLU A 19 -1.26 11.71 23.43
CA GLU A 19 -2.57 12.35 23.33
C GLU A 19 -2.89 12.84 21.91
N ASP A 20 -1.90 13.39 21.20
CA ASP A 20 -2.07 13.88 19.83
C ASP A 20 -2.43 12.77 18.84
N THR A 21 -1.79 11.60 18.96
CA THR A 21 -2.09 10.43 18.14
C THR A 21 -3.49 9.93 18.42
N ILE A 22 -3.88 9.88 19.70
CA ILE A 22 -5.24 9.48 20.12
C ILE A 22 -6.29 10.42 19.56
N LYS A 23 -6.04 11.73 19.60
CA LYS A 23 -6.91 12.74 19.00
C LYS A 23 -7.07 12.53 17.50
N HIS A 24 -5.98 12.30 16.77
CA HIS A 24 -6.02 12.01 15.33
C HIS A 24 -6.72 10.70 15.01
N GLN A 25 -6.57 9.65 15.83
CA GLN A 25 -7.34 8.41 15.70
C GLN A 25 -8.85 8.66 15.81
N GLY A 26 -9.26 9.54 16.72
CA GLY A 26 -10.67 9.94 16.86
C GLY A 26 -11.22 10.60 15.59
N LEU A 27 -10.50 11.60 15.07
CA LEU A 27 -10.87 12.28 13.82
C LEU A 27 -10.98 11.32 12.64
N LEU A 28 -10.03 10.39 12.52
CA LEU A 28 -10.02 9.37 11.47
C LEU A 28 -11.21 8.41 11.60
N LEU A 29 -11.50 7.96 12.83
CA LEU A 29 -12.63 7.08 13.08
C LEU A 29 -13.96 7.77 12.76
N ASP A 30 -14.11 9.04 13.12
CA ASP A 30 -15.32 9.82 12.85
C ASP A 30 -15.51 10.06 11.35
N GLU A 31 -14.43 10.24 10.58
CA GLU A 31 -14.50 10.30 9.13
C GLU A 31 -14.92 8.95 8.51
N VAL A 32 -14.27 7.87 8.93
CA VAL A 32 -14.52 6.52 8.41
C VAL A 32 -15.95 6.06 8.67
N ARG A 33 -16.52 6.41 9.83
CA ARG A 33 -17.93 6.15 10.19
C ARG A 33 -18.94 6.72 9.20
N LYS A 34 -18.58 7.75 8.43
CA LYS A 34 -19.45 8.34 7.40
C LYS A 34 -19.55 7.46 6.14
N HIS A 35 -18.72 6.43 6.03
CA HIS A 35 -18.58 5.62 4.82
C HIS A 35 -18.95 4.14 5.08
N PRO A 36 -20.15 3.69 4.64
CA PRO A 36 -20.62 2.31 4.85
C PRO A 36 -19.69 1.22 4.30
N VAL A 37 -18.87 1.52 3.29
CA VAL A 37 -17.94 0.56 2.67
C VAL A 37 -16.97 -0.06 3.67
N PHE A 38 -16.66 0.62 4.78
CA PHE A 38 -15.77 0.11 5.83
C PHE A 38 -16.41 -0.93 6.75
N PHE A 39 -17.75 -1.05 6.79
CA PHE A 39 -18.47 -1.84 7.79
C PHE A 39 -19.27 -2.99 7.19
N LEU A 40 -19.00 -4.22 7.62
CA LEU A 40 -19.85 -5.37 7.32
C LEU A 40 -21.07 -5.38 8.24
N SER A 41 -22.19 -5.87 7.73
CA SER A 41 -23.36 -6.17 8.55
C SER A 41 -23.04 -7.33 9.50
N PRO A 42 -23.63 -7.39 10.71
CA PRO A 42 -23.42 -8.50 11.62
C PRO A 42 -23.74 -9.85 10.94
N GLY A 43 -22.77 -10.77 10.94
CA GLY A 43 -22.90 -12.09 10.30
C GLY A 43 -22.68 -12.13 8.79
N GLU A 44 -22.42 -10.99 8.14
CA GLU A 44 -22.12 -10.93 6.71
C GLU A 44 -20.76 -11.57 6.41
N THR A 45 -20.76 -12.58 5.54
CA THR A 45 -19.55 -13.17 4.96
C THR A 45 -19.61 -12.99 3.45
N LEU A 46 -18.57 -12.39 2.89
CA LEU A 46 -18.49 -12.12 1.45
C LEU A 46 -17.64 -13.18 0.76
N ALA A 47 -17.97 -13.48 -0.50
CA ALA A 47 -17.11 -14.27 -1.36
C ALA A 47 -15.75 -13.56 -1.57
N ARG A 48 -14.71 -14.33 -1.92
CA ARG A 48 -13.34 -13.82 -2.09
C ARG A 48 -13.25 -12.61 -3.03
N ASP A 49 -13.90 -12.69 -4.18
CA ASP A 49 -13.84 -11.63 -5.20
C ASP A 49 -14.54 -10.36 -4.73
N GLU A 50 -15.61 -10.52 -3.96
CA GLU A 50 -16.37 -9.41 -3.37
C GLU A 50 -15.60 -8.76 -2.22
N LEU A 51 -14.90 -9.56 -1.38
CA LEU A 51 -13.93 -9.04 -0.41
C LEU A 51 -12.83 -8.23 -1.10
N HIS A 52 -12.28 -8.74 -2.20
CA HIS A 52 -11.25 -8.06 -2.97
C HIS A 52 -11.77 -6.73 -3.55
N ARG A 53 -12.91 -6.75 -4.23
CA ARG A 53 -13.56 -5.56 -4.79
C ARG A 53 -13.81 -4.50 -3.71
N ARG A 54 -14.34 -4.92 -2.56
CA ARG A 54 -14.60 -4.03 -1.43
C ARG A 54 -13.32 -3.48 -0.81
N SER A 55 -12.27 -4.29 -0.72
CA SER A 55 -10.95 -3.87 -0.24
C SER A 55 -10.36 -2.76 -1.09
N VAL A 56 -10.46 -2.87 -2.42
CA VAL A 56 -10.04 -1.83 -3.36
C VAL A 56 -10.86 -0.55 -3.16
N GLN A 57 -12.18 -0.65 -2.99
CA GLN A 57 -13.03 0.52 -2.71
C GLN A 57 -12.67 1.22 -1.40
N LYS A 58 -12.34 0.46 -0.33
CA LYS A 58 -11.86 1.02 0.94
C LYS A 58 -10.55 1.78 0.75
N ALA A 59 -9.60 1.22 0.00
CA ALA A 59 -8.32 1.86 -0.28
C ALA A 59 -8.49 3.21 -1.02
N PHE A 60 -9.32 3.24 -2.07
CA PHE A 60 -9.64 4.50 -2.77
C PHE A 60 -10.33 5.52 -1.86
N LYS A 61 -11.31 5.10 -1.05
CA LYS A 61 -11.95 6.01 -0.10
C LYS A 61 -10.98 6.57 0.91
N TYR A 62 -10.08 5.74 1.41
CA TYR A 62 -9.03 6.20 2.30
C TYR A 62 -8.10 7.22 1.62
N MET A 63 -7.77 7.03 0.34
CA MET A 63 -7.02 8.02 -0.43
C MET A 63 -7.75 9.37 -0.54
N ASP A 64 -9.06 9.35 -0.82
CA ASP A 64 -9.90 10.56 -0.97
C ASP A 64 -9.80 11.46 0.27
N PHE A 65 -9.97 10.89 1.47
CA PHE A 65 -9.96 11.65 2.72
C PHE A 65 -8.59 11.72 3.40
N ARG A 66 -7.54 11.09 2.84
CA ARG A 66 -6.17 11.11 3.41
C ARG A 66 -5.67 12.54 3.63
N LYS A 67 -5.94 13.43 2.69
CA LYS A 67 -5.54 14.85 2.78
C LYS A 67 -6.27 15.56 3.93
N THR A 68 -7.55 15.27 4.11
CA THR A 68 -8.39 15.85 5.18
C THR A 68 -7.92 15.46 6.58
N ILE A 69 -7.42 14.23 6.73
CA ILE A 69 -6.95 13.69 8.02
C ILE A 69 -5.44 13.93 8.26
N THR A 70 -4.71 14.45 7.27
CA THR A 70 -3.29 14.76 7.41
C THR A 70 -3.14 16.13 8.04
N ASN A 71 -2.45 16.20 9.18
CA ASN A 71 -2.14 17.44 9.84
C ASN A 71 -0.64 17.71 9.69
N GLU A 72 -0.28 18.73 8.90
CA GLU A 72 1.13 19.07 8.63
C GLU A 72 1.87 19.56 9.88
N GLN A 73 1.17 20.24 10.80
CA GLN A 73 1.75 20.72 12.06
C GLN A 73 2.04 19.54 13.01
N ASN A 74 1.22 18.50 12.97
CA ASN A 74 1.37 17.27 13.75
C ASN A 74 1.57 16.04 12.83
N PHE A 75 2.53 16.15 11.90
CA PHE A 75 2.77 15.14 10.86
C PHE A 75 3.03 13.74 11.43
N ASN A 76 3.84 13.63 12.50
CA ASN A 76 4.18 12.34 13.10
C ASN A 76 2.97 11.67 13.75
N ALA A 77 2.18 12.41 14.53
CA ALA A 77 0.97 11.89 15.17
C ALA A 77 -0.10 11.47 14.14
N SER A 78 -0.27 12.28 13.09
CA SER A 78 -1.19 11.96 11.99
C SER A 78 -0.70 10.78 11.14
N ARG A 79 0.62 10.60 10.95
CA ARG A 79 1.20 9.41 10.32
C ARG A 79 0.97 8.15 11.14
N GLU A 80 1.26 8.19 12.44
CA GLU A 80 1.05 7.06 13.36
C GLU A 80 -0.43 6.64 13.41
N ALA A 81 -1.36 7.59 13.52
CA ALA A 81 -2.79 7.31 13.51
C ALA A 81 -3.23 6.63 12.20
N ARG A 82 -2.69 7.08 11.06
CA ARG A 82 -2.94 6.49 9.73
C ARG A 82 -2.42 5.07 9.59
N MET A 83 -1.17 4.81 9.99
CA MET A 83 -0.59 3.46 9.94
C MET A 83 -1.45 2.48 10.75
N ARG A 84 -1.82 2.87 11.97
CA ARG A 84 -2.65 2.04 12.83
C ARG A 84 -4.04 1.83 12.26
N PHE A 85 -4.64 2.82 11.63
CA PHE A 85 -5.93 2.62 10.96
C PHE A 85 -5.81 1.64 9.81
N SER A 86 -4.74 1.69 9.02
CA SER A 86 -4.46 0.72 7.96
C SER A 86 -4.50 -0.72 8.50
N ASP A 87 -3.89 -0.97 9.66
CA ASP A 87 -3.92 -2.28 10.34
C ASP A 87 -5.34 -2.73 10.74
N HIS A 88 -6.25 -1.78 11.00
CA HIS A 88 -7.59 -2.05 11.56
C HIS A 88 -8.74 -1.93 10.55
N ALA A 89 -8.56 -1.26 9.40
CA ALA A 89 -9.60 -1.01 8.38
C ALA A 89 -10.04 -2.26 7.58
N GLY A 90 -9.54 -3.44 8.00
CA GLY A 90 -9.57 -4.70 7.29
C GLY A 90 -8.19 -4.96 6.72
N LYS A 91 -7.54 -6.05 7.17
CA LYS A 91 -6.16 -6.42 6.80
C LYS A 91 -5.93 -6.36 5.28
N ASP A 92 -6.96 -6.64 4.49
CA ASP A 92 -6.89 -6.59 3.03
C ASP A 92 -6.75 -5.16 2.49
N ALA A 93 -7.49 -4.19 3.04
CA ALA A 93 -7.52 -2.81 2.55
C ALA A 93 -6.24 -2.05 2.91
N GLY A 94 -5.70 -2.31 4.11
CA GLY A 94 -4.44 -1.71 4.53
C GLY A 94 -3.27 -2.17 3.67
N VAL A 95 -3.22 -3.46 3.31
CA VAL A 95 -2.20 -4.00 2.40
C VAL A 95 -2.30 -3.40 1.00
N GLN A 96 -3.52 -3.21 0.46
CA GLN A 96 -3.69 -2.56 -0.83
C GLN A 96 -3.19 -1.10 -0.79
N GLU A 97 -3.58 -0.34 0.25
CA GLU A 97 -3.16 1.05 0.43
C GLU A 97 -1.64 1.17 0.58
N GLU A 98 -1.02 0.33 1.41
CA GLU A 98 0.41 0.35 1.65
C GLU A 98 1.20 0.06 0.37
N ILE A 99 0.75 -0.92 -0.42
CA ILE A 99 1.45 -1.27 -1.66
C ILE A 99 1.29 -0.16 -2.73
N PHE A 100 0.09 0.40 -2.86
CA PHE A 100 -0.17 1.49 -3.82
C PHE A 100 0.56 2.78 -3.45
N ASN A 101 0.43 3.20 -2.19
CA ASN A 101 0.86 4.51 -1.76
C ASN A 101 2.29 4.54 -1.24
N SER A 102 2.71 3.50 -0.54
CA SER A 102 4.01 3.46 0.09
C SER A 102 5.03 2.83 -0.84
N MET A 103 4.84 1.58 -1.28
CA MET A 103 5.91 0.85 -1.97
C MET A 103 6.14 1.34 -3.40
N PHE A 104 5.10 1.44 -4.22
CA PHE A 104 5.22 1.92 -5.59
C PHE A 104 5.68 3.39 -5.63
N GLY A 105 5.00 4.26 -4.88
CA GLY A 105 5.34 5.68 -4.79
C GLY A 105 6.76 5.93 -4.24
N SER A 106 7.17 5.23 -3.17
CA SER A 106 8.53 5.39 -2.64
C SER A 106 9.60 4.89 -3.60
N ALA A 107 9.35 3.80 -4.33
CA ALA A 107 10.30 3.31 -5.33
C ALA A 107 10.55 4.35 -6.44
N ILE A 108 9.49 5.01 -6.91
CA ILE A 108 9.60 6.10 -7.89
C ILE A 108 10.27 7.33 -7.27
N ALA A 109 9.89 7.71 -6.05
CA ALA A 109 10.47 8.88 -5.39
C ALA A 109 11.97 8.70 -5.09
N SER A 110 12.42 7.48 -4.77
CA SER A 110 13.81 7.20 -4.43
C SER A 110 14.71 6.88 -5.62
N MET A 111 14.21 6.18 -6.64
CA MET A 111 15.02 5.69 -7.77
C MET A 111 14.60 6.28 -9.13
N GLY A 112 13.49 7.02 -9.15
CA GLY A 112 12.99 7.67 -10.34
C GLY A 112 13.80 8.91 -10.72
N THR A 113 13.32 9.56 -11.78
CA THR A 113 13.88 10.78 -12.35
C THR A 113 12.71 11.69 -12.70
N GLU A 114 12.95 12.93 -13.15
CA GLU A 114 11.89 13.90 -13.44
C GLU A 114 10.76 13.35 -14.33
N ARG A 115 11.09 12.51 -15.33
CA ARG A 115 10.11 11.87 -16.22
C ARG A 115 9.09 10.99 -15.49
N HIS A 116 9.41 10.55 -14.27
CA HIS A 116 8.59 9.65 -13.47
C HIS A 116 7.70 10.39 -12.47
N ILE A 117 7.92 11.69 -12.23
CA ILE A 117 7.14 12.51 -11.28
C ILE A 117 5.64 12.47 -11.61
N LYS A 118 5.30 12.49 -12.90
CA LYS A 118 3.90 12.37 -13.37
C LYS A 118 3.17 11.16 -12.79
N PHE A 119 3.86 10.05 -12.55
CA PHE A 119 3.22 8.85 -11.98
C PHE A 119 2.89 9.03 -10.50
N LEU A 120 3.70 9.80 -9.76
CA LEU A 120 3.39 10.18 -8.37
C LEU A 120 2.18 11.11 -8.31
N GLU A 121 2.09 12.07 -9.24
CA GLU A 121 0.95 12.98 -9.36
C GLU A 121 -0.34 12.22 -9.70
N GLU A 122 -0.28 11.32 -10.69
CA GLU A 122 -1.41 10.48 -11.08
C GLU A 122 -1.83 9.51 -9.96
N GLN A 123 -0.86 8.94 -9.23
CA GLN A 123 -1.11 8.09 -8.07
C GLN A 123 -1.79 8.89 -6.95
N ALA A 124 -1.37 10.13 -6.69
CA ALA A 124 -1.94 10.96 -5.64
C ALA A 124 -3.44 11.29 -5.85
N VAL A 125 -3.95 11.15 -7.07
CA VAL A 125 -5.37 11.32 -7.43
C VAL A 125 -6.05 9.99 -7.83
N GLY A 126 -5.38 8.85 -7.61
CA GLY A 126 -5.94 7.53 -7.90
C GLY A 126 -6.08 7.18 -9.38
N LYS A 127 -5.50 7.97 -10.29
CA LYS A 127 -5.53 7.71 -11.74
C LYS A 127 -4.59 6.56 -12.12
N THR A 128 -3.48 6.44 -11.41
CA THR A 128 -2.50 5.35 -11.58
C THR A 128 -2.41 4.55 -10.29
N VAL A 129 -2.66 3.25 -10.39
CA VAL A 129 -2.46 2.30 -9.30
C VAL A 129 -1.29 1.39 -9.68
N GLY A 130 -0.29 1.36 -8.80
CA GLY A 130 0.94 0.63 -9.02
C GLY A 130 0.98 -0.71 -8.31
N ALA A 131 1.80 -1.63 -8.80
CA ALA A 131 2.26 -2.78 -8.01
C ALA A 131 3.78 -2.77 -7.89
N PHE A 132 4.28 -3.39 -6.83
CA PHE A 132 5.71 -3.59 -6.60
C PHE A 132 6.07 -5.07 -6.77
N CYS A 133 6.80 -5.38 -7.84
CA CYS A 133 7.11 -6.73 -8.29
C CYS A 133 8.58 -7.04 -8.06
N LEU A 134 8.91 -7.51 -6.85
CA LEU A 134 10.27 -7.93 -6.48
C LEU A 134 10.38 -9.45 -6.49
N THR A 135 9.56 -10.10 -5.67
CA THR A 135 9.59 -11.54 -5.40
C THR A 135 9.35 -12.37 -6.66
N GLU A 136 10.15 -13.42 -6.81
CA GLU A 136 10.01 -14.47 -7.82
C GLU A 136 9.66 -15.79 -7.14
N ILE A 137 9.11 -16.75 -7.90
CA ILE A 137 8.74 -18.08 -7.37
C ILE A 137 9.90 -18.73 -6.60
N ALA A 138 11.13 -18.64 -7.11
CA ALA A 138 12.31 -19.20 -6.43
C ALA A 138 13.04 -18.23 -5.49
N HIS A 139 12.80 -16.92 -5.58
CA HIS A 139 13.61 -15.91 -4.88
C HIS A 139 12.76 -14.84 -4.20
N GLY A 140 12.65 -14.91 -2.87
CA GLY A 140 12.06 -13.86 -2.02
C GLY A 140 13.09 -13.23 -1.09
N SER A 141 13.65 -14.02 -0.18
CA SER A 141 14.61 -13.53 0.83
C SER A 141 15.94 -13.07 0.23
N ASN A 142 16.45 -13.79 -0.79
CA ASN A 142 17.71 -13.43 -1.45
C ASN A 142 17.44 -12.69 -2.77
N THR A 143 17.18 -11.39 -2.66
CA THR A 143 16.87 -10.53 -3.81
C THR A 143 18.02 -10.39 -4.80
N LYS A 144 19.26 -10.69 -4.39
CA LYS A 144 20.40 -10.72 -5.33
C LYS A 144 20.26 -11.83 -6.37
N MET A 145 19.51 -12.89 -6.07
CA MET A 145 19.37 -14.06 -6.94
C MET A 145 18.19 -14.01 -7.90
N VAL A 146 17.44 -12.90 -7.93
CA VAL A 146 16.36 -12.71 -8.91
C VAL A 146 16.89 -12.92 -10.33
N GLN A 147 16.09 -13.59 -11.14
CA GLN A 147 16.45 -14.09 -12.46
C GLN A 147 15.79 -13.31 -13.59
N THR A 148 14.72 -12.53 -13.30
CA THR A 148 14.13 -11.61 -14.29
C THR A 148 15.20 -10.65 -14.80
N GLN A 149 15.29 -10.49 -16.11
CA GLN A 149 16.33 -9.73 -16.78
C GLN A 149 15.75 -8.49 -17.47
N ALA A 150 16.49 -7.39 -17.47
CA ALA A 150 16.29 -6.29 -18.41
C ALA A 150 17.49 -6.21 -19.34
N VAL A 151 17.27 -6.46 -20.63
CA VAL A 151 18.30 -6.40 -21.66
C VAL A 151 18.07 -5.15 -22.49
N TYR A 152 19.06 -4.28 -22.62
CA TYR A 152 18.95 -3.08 -23.44
C TYR A 152 19.03 -3.42 -24.94
N ASP A 153 17.98 -3.10 -25.69
CA ASP A 153 17.96 -3.13 -27.15
C ASP A 153 18.40 -1.77 -27.68
N LYS A 154 19.57 -1.73 -28.32
CA LYS A 154 20.17 -0.52 -28.87
C LYS A 154 19.44 0.00 -30.11
N VAL A 155 18.80 -0.87 -30.88
CA VAL A 155 18.11 -0.50 -32.12
C VAL A 155 16.87 0.33 -31.77
N ASN A 156 16.06 -0.21 -30.86
CA ASN A 156 14.81 0.42 -30.44
C ASN A 156 14.98 1.37 -29.24
N ARG A 157 16.17 1.40 -28.62
CA ARG A 157 16.51 2.20 -27.44
C ARG A 157 15.56 1.94 -26.26
N GLU A 158 15.28 0.65 -26.03
CA GLU A 158 14.36 0.18 -25.00
C GLU A 158 14.94 -0.96 -24.17
N TYR A 159 14.32 -1.25 -23.02
CA TYR A 159 14.67 -2.41 -22.22
C TYR A 159 13.66 -3.53 -22.45
N VAL A 160 14.15 -4.69 -22.89
CA VAL A 160 13.35 -5.90 -23.03
C VAL A 160 13.39 -6.67 -21.71
N LEU A 161 12.26 -6.74 -21.02
CA LEU A 161 12.11 -7.54 -19.81
C LEU A 161 11.91 -9.01 -20.17
N LYS A 162 12.72 -9.91 -19.61
CA LYS A 162 12.66 -11.35 -19.85
C LYS A 162 12.53 -12.13 -18.55
N THR A 163 11.58 -13.06 -18.54
CA THR A 163 11.41 -14.08 -17.51
C THR A 163 11.91 -15.41 -18.09
N PRO A 164 13.14 -15.86 -17.78
CA PRO A 164 13.79 -16.95 -18.50
C PRO A 164 13.18 -18.33 -18.26
N ASN A 165 12.47 -18.52 -17.15
CA ASN A 165 11.84 -19.77 -16.75
C ASN A 165 10.69 -19.49 -15.77
N PHE A 166 9.95 -20.54 -15.37
CA PHE A 166 8.85 -20.41 -14.42
C PHE A 166 9.30 -19.96 -13.01
N GLU A 167 10.48 -20.36 -12.57
CA GLU A 167 11.04 -19.97 -11.26
C GLU A 167 11.28 -18.46 -11.15
N ALA A 168 11.57 -17.81 -12.28
CA ALA A 168 11.75 -16.37 -12.39
C ALA A 168 10.43 -15.59 -12.48
N ALA A 169 9.27 -16.26 -12.55
CA ALA A 169 7.99 -15.58 -12.63
C ALA A 169 7.76 -14.75 -11.36
N LYS A 170 7.35 -13.49 -11.54
CA LYS A 170 6.98 -12.63 -10.41
C LYS A 170 5.74 -13.18 -9.72
N CYS A 171 5.76 -13.21 -8.39
CA CYS A 171 4.67 -13.74 -7.58
C CYS A 171 4.45 -12.91 -6.33
N TRP A 172 3.28 -13.05 -5.72
CA TRP A 172 2.87 -12.36 -4.49
C TRP A 172 2.85 -10.83 -4.55
N ALA A 173 3.08 -10.25 -5.74
CA ALA A 173 2.87 -8.83 -5.97
C ALA A 173 1.36 -8.55 -5.87
N ALA A 174 0.95 -7.82 -4.84
CA ALA A 174 -0.44 -7.45 -4.70
C ALA A 174 -0.91 -6.65 -5.92
N ASN A 175 -2.15 -6.89 -6.29
CA ASN A 175 -2.84 -6.19 -7.37
C ASN A 175 -2.28 -6.44 -8.80
N LEU A 176 -1.34 -7.37 -8.98
CA LEU A 176 -0.82 -7.74 -10.31
C LEU A 176 -1.91 -8.30 -11.26
N GLY A 177 -2.98 -8.88 -10.72
CA GLY A 177 -4.01 -9.59 -11.49
C GLY A 177 -5.21 -8.77 -11.97
N ASN A 178 -5.37 -7.51 -11.54
CA ASN A 178 -6.65 -6.78 -11.66
C ASN A 178 -6.58 -5.49 -12.51
N GLY A 179 -5.74 -5.47 -13.55
CA GLY A 179 -5.77 -4.40 -14.55
C GLY A 179 -5.04 -3.11 -14.16
N ASN A 180 -3.93 -3.22 -13.42
CA ASN A 180 -3.07 -2.07 -13.12
C ASN A 180 -2.44 -1.48 -14.38
N ASN A 181 -2.41 -0.15 -14.45
CA ASN A 181 -1.84 0.58 -15.58
C ASN A 181 -0.33 0.85 -15.41
N CYS A 182 0.24 0.60 -14.23
CA CYS A 182 1.68 0.81 -13.98
C CYS A 182 2.25 -0.21 -12.99
N LEU A 183 3.51 -0.60 -13.19
CA LEU A 183 4.21 -1.60 -12.39
C LEU A 183 5.65 -1.14 -12.13
N THR A 184 6.12 -1.25 -10.90
CA THR A 184 7.54 -1.21 -10.57
C THR A 184 8.05 -2.64 -10.50
N ILE A 185 9.00 -3.00 -11.37
CA ILE A 185 9.52 -4.37 -11.49
C ILE A 185 11.01 -4.36 -11.14
N SER A 186 11.43 -5.25 -10.24
CA SER A 186 12.84 -5.49 -9.94
C SER A 186 13.41 -6.57 -10.88
N PHE A 187 14.59 -6.30 -11.43
CA PHE A 187 15.26 -7.16 -12.42
C PHE A 187 16.78 -7.05 -12.31
N ARG A 188 17.49 -8.02 -12.89
CA ARG A 188 18.92 -7.92 -13.18
C ARG A 188 19.14 -7.16 -14.48
N LEU A 189 19.96 -6.12 -14.43
CA LEU A 189 20.31 -5.32 -15.59
C LEU A 189 21.46 -5.98 -16.37
N PHE A 190 21.25 -6.20 -17.66
CA PHE A 190 22.30 -6.60 -18.59
C PHE A 190 22.49 -5.49 -19.63
N MET A 191 23.61 -4.77 -19.52
CA MET A 191 24.09 -3.88 -20.57
C MET A 191 24.95 -4.72 -21.52
N VAL A 192 24.32 -5.33 -22.51
CA VAL A 192 25.08 -6.02 -23.56
C VAL A 192 25.76 -4.93 -24.39
N ALA A 193 27.09 -4.89 -24.29
CA ALA A 193 27.96 -3.93 -24.96
C ALA A 193 27.99 -4.09 -26.48
#